data_AF-A0A1B4Z9E4-F1
#
_entry.id   AF-A0A1B4Z9E4-F1
#
_cell.length_a   1.000
_cell.length_b   1.000
_cell.length_c   1.000
_cell.angle_alpha   90.00
_cell.angle_beta   90.00
_cell.angle_gamma   90.00
#
_symmetry.space_group_name_H-M   'P 1'
#
loop_
_entity.id
_entity.type
_entity.pdbx_description
1 polymer ?
#
loop_
_entity_poly.entity_id
_entity_poly.type
_entity_poly.pdbx_seq_one_letter_code
_entity_poly.pdbx_strand_id
1 'polypeptide(L)'
;FLSSSSSVVDALQYKLEGTSSLTRKRGLKLATALSLSNEFVGGSHNSTISLTKKNMEASVTTIAKVQISILNMNFSQTLNANTKSRPTVSSSIELKYDFNSPSLDSTAAGEVDYKLSLESLTSYFSIESSTKGNIKGSVLSQKYSGMLANEA
;
A
#
# COMPACT_ATOMS: atom_id res chain seq x y z
N PHE A 1 -17.78 10.93 -16.87
CA PHE A 1 -17.84 11.87 -15.74
C PHE A 1 -16.45 12.02 -15.16
N LEU A 2 -16.05 13.24 -14.83
CA LEU A 2 -14.79 13.56 -14.18
C LEU A 2 -15.13 14.49 -13.01
N SER A 3 -14.54 14.22 -11.84
CA SER A 3 -14.61 15.05 -10.65
C SER A 3 -13.21 15.20 -10.09
N SER A 4 -12.87 16.40 -9.64
CA SER A 4 -11.59 16.68 -9.00
C SER A 4 -11.78 17.67 -7.86
N SER A 5 -10.97 17.52 -6.82
CA SER A 5 -10.93 18.41 -5.66
C SER A 5 -9.49 18.62 -5.23
N SER A 6 -9.19 19.80 -4.71
CA SER A 6 -7.89 20.09 -4.10
C SER A 6 -8.10 20.93 -2.85
N SER A 7 -7.31 20.67 -1.82
CA SER A 7 -7.23 21.46 -0.61
C SER A 7 -5.77 21.75 -0.31
N VAL A 8 -5.46 23.01 -0.05
CA VAL A 8 -4.11 23.48 0.28
C VAL A 8 -4.18 24.18 1.63
N VAL A 9 -3.27 23.83 2.53
CA VAL A 9 -3.10 24.47 3.82
C VAL A 9 -1.70 25.08 3.86
N ASP A 10 -1.61 26.35 3.48
CA ASP A 10 -0.34 27.05 3.27
C ASP A 10 0.54 27.07 4.53
N ALA A 11 -0.06 27.33 5.70
CA ALA A 11 0.66 27.40 6.98
C ALA A 11 1.42 26.12 7.32
N LEU A 12 0.94 24.97 6.84
CA LEU A 12 1.57 23.68 7.07
C LEU A 12 2.27 23.14 5.81
N GLN A 13 2.15 23.84 4.67
CA GLN A 13 2.60 23.38 3.35
C GLN A 13 2.05 21.99 3.00
N TYR A 14 0.75 21.78 3.28
CA TYR A 14 0.06 20.55 2.91
C TYR A 14 -0.76 20.77 1.64
N LYS A 15 -0.69 19.79 0.74
CA LYS A 15 -1.53 19.72 -0.46
C LYS A 15 -2.21 18.36 -0.54
N LEU A 16 -3.53 18.37 -0.57
CA LEU A 16 -4.38 17.19 -0.78
C LEU A 16 -5.08 17.32 -2.13
N GLU A 17 -4.93 16.33 -3.00
CA GLU A 17 -5.52 16.31 -4.34
C GLU A 17 -6.30 15.02 -4.54
N GLY A 18 -7.53 15.12 -5.03
CA GLY A 18 -8.39 13.99 -5.30
C GLY A 18 -8.99 14.08 -6.70
N THR A 19 -9.01 12.97 -7.42
CA THR A 19 -9.70 12.84 -8.70
C THR A 19 -10.55 11.57 -8.74
N SER A 20 -11.65 11.61 -9.47
CA SER A 20 -12.52 10.48 -9.73
C SER A 20 -13.04 10.56 -11.16
N SER A 21 -12.98 9.44 -11.88
CA SER A 21 -13.39 9.35 -13.27
C SER A 21 -14.28 8.14 -13.49
N LEU A 22 -15.38 8.33 -14.21
CA LEU A 22 -16.29 7.26 -14.61
C LEU A 22 -16.42 7.25 -16.14
N THR A 23 -15.95 6.16 -16.75
CA THR A 23 -15.93 5.95 -18.19
C THR A 23 -16.84 4.79 -18.56
N ARG A 24 -17.58 4.92 -19.68
CA ARG A 24 -18.51 3.88 -20.18
C ARG A 24 -18.06 3.20 -21.48
N LYS A 25 -16.82 3.44 -21.93
CA LYS A 25 -16.28 2.90 -23.19
C LYS A 25 -15.97 1.41 -23.04
N ARG A 26 -16.80 0.54 -23.63
CA ARG A 26 -16.69 -0.95 -23.59
C ARG A 26 -16.92 -1.60 -22.21
N GLY A 27 -17.72 -0.98 -21.36
CA GLY A 27 -17.97 -1.42 -19.99
C GLY A 27 -18.11 -0.21 -19.07
N LEU A 28 -18.15 -0.44 -17.76
CA LEU A 28 -18.12 0.61 -16.75
C LEU A 28 -16.76 0.60 -16.06
N LYS A 29 -16.02 1.71 -16.11
CA LYS A 29 -14.74 1.86 -15.41
C LYS A 29 -14.80 3.07 -14.48
N LEU A 30 -14.63 2.84 -13.19
CA LEU A 30 -14.42 3.87 -12.18
C LEU A 30 -12.94 3.86 -11.79
N ALA A 31 -12.29 5.02 -11.85
CA ALA A 31 -10.93 5.19 -11.35
C ALA A 31 -10.86 6.39 -10.41
N THR A 32 -10.18 6.22 -9.28
CA THR A 32 -9.97 7.26 -8.28
C THR A 32 -8.48 7.43 -8.02
N ALA A 33 -8.05 8.65 -7.76
CA ALA A 33 -6.72 8.96 -7.27
C ALA A 33 -6.83 9.96 -6.12
N LEU A 34 -6.05 9.77 -5.07
CA LEU A 34 -5.91 10.68 -3.94
C LEU A 34 -4.41 10.82 -3.65
N SER A 35 -3.91 12.03 -3.44
CA SER A 35 -2.51 12.25 -3.08
C SER A 35 -2.38 13.32 -2.01
N LEU A 36 -1.50 13.06 -1.05
CA LEU A 36 -1.07 13.99 -0.02
C LEU A 36 0.40 14.31 -0.25
N SER A 37 0.73 15.60 -0.26
CA SER A 37 2.10 16.09 -0.36
C SER A 37 2.37 17.09 0.76
N ASN A 38 3.44 16.80 1.50
CA ASN A 38 4.08 17.65 2.48
C ASN A 38 5.54 17.18 2.64
N GLU A 39 6.40 18.02 3.20
CA GLU A 39 7.81 17.71 3.46
C GLU A 39 8.01 16.49 4.38
N PHE A 40 7.15 16.35 5.40
CA PHE A 40 7.30 15.35 6.45
C PHE A 40 6.46 14.09 6.24
N VAL A 41 5.36 14.22 5.50
CA VAL A 41 4.43 13.13 5.25
C VAL A 41 3.85 13.25 3.86
N GLY A 42 3.77 12.12 3.16
CA GLY A 42 3.19 12.09 1.84
C GLY A 42 2.61 10.74 1.51
N GLY A 43 1.86 10.67 0.43
CA GLY A 43 1.31 9.42 -0.03
C GLY A 43 0.35 9.58 -1.18
N SER A 44 -0.02 8.45 -1.77
CA SER A 44 -1.01 8.40 -2.82
C SER A 44 -1.82 7.12 -2.72
N HIS A 45 -3.10 7.20 -3.05
CA HIS A 45 -4.00 6.07 -3.19
C HIS A 45 -4.66 6.14 -4.56
N ASN A 46 -4.36 5.15 -5.40
CA ASN A 46 -4.96 4.98 -6.72
C ASN A 46 -5.80 3.72 -6.70
N SER A 47 -7.04 3.80 -7.20
CA SER A 47 -7.90 2.65 -7.35
C SER A 47 -8.58 2.63 -8.70
N THR A 48 -8.89 1.43 -9.18
CA THR A 48 -9.70 1.22 -10.37
C THR A 48 -10.60 0.03 -10.16
N ILE A 49 -11.85 0.14 -10.60
CA ILE A 49 -12.75 -1.00 -10.83
C ILE A 49 -13.31 -0.88 -12.25
N SER A 50 -13.23 -1.97 -12.99
CA SER A 50 -13.65 -2.06 -14.38
C SER A 50 -14.54 -3.29 -14.55
N LEU A 51 -15.77 -3.06 -15.01
CA LEU A 51 -16.75 -4.09 -15.32
C LEU A 51 -17.00 -4.08 -16.82
N THR A 52 -16.68 -5.18 -17.49
CA THR A 52 -17.07 -5.41 -18.89
C THR A 52 -18.10 -6.54 -18.96
N LYS A 53 -18.57 -6.84 -20.18
CA LYS A 53 -19.51 -7.96 -20.39
C LYS A 53 -18.92 -9.32 -20.00
N LYS A 54 -17.59 -9.49 -20.04
CA LYS A 54 -16.90 -10.79 -19.92
C LYS A 54 -15.96 -10.89 -18.73
N ASN A 55 -15.64 -9.78 -18.07
CA ASN A 55 -14.70 -9.74 -16.96
C ASN A 55 -14.98 -8.56 -16.03
N MET A 56 -14.45 -8.68 -14.82
CA MET A 56 -14.28 -7.62 -13.86
C MET A 56 -12.79 -7.55 -13.52
N GLU A 57 -12.25 -6.34 -13.46
CA GLU A 57 -10.87 -6.06 -13.06
C GLU A 57 -10.91 -5.00 -11.97
N ALA A 58 -10.11 -5.17 -10.91
CA ALA A 58 -9.91 -4.16 -9.89
C ALA A 58 -8.43 -4.04 -9.56
N SER A 59 -8.00 -2.81 -9.26
CA SER A 59 -6.65 -2.57 -8.76
C SER A 59 -6.66 -1.48 -7.70
N VAL A 60 -5.76 -1.60 -6.74
CA VAL A 60 -5.49 -0.61 -5.70
C VAL A 60 -3.98 -0.49 -5.55
N THR A 61 -3.48 0.74 -5.45
CA THR A 61 -2.10 1.03 -5.09
C THR A 61 -2.11 2.14 -4.05
N THR A 62 -1.61 1.85 -2.86
CA THR A 62 -1.44 2.83 -1.79
C THR A 62 0.04 2.96 -1.48
N ILE A 63 0.54 4.18 -1.45
CA ILE A 63 1.90 4.50 -1.01
C ILE A 63 1.76 5.51 0.11
N ALA A 64 2.49 5.33 1.20
CA ALA A 64 2.61 6.31 2.26
C ALA A 64 4.08 6.44 2.67
N LYS A 65 4.49 7.66 2.98
CA LYS A 65 5.85 8.01 3.36
C LYS A 65 5.80 8.95 4.55
N VAL A 66 6.67 8.72 5.52
CA VAL A 66 6.93 9.61 6.64
C VAL A 66 8.42 9.85 6.69
N GLN A 67 8.83 11.12 6.74
CA GLN A 67 10.21 11.56 6.82
C GLN A 67 10.30 12.67 7.86
N ILE A 68 10.45 12.28 9.12
CA ILE A 68 10.68 13.19 10.25
C ILE A 68 11.96 12.80 10.97
N SER A 69 12.49 13.69 11.81
CA SER A 69 13.80 13.49 12.47
C SER A 69 13.91 12.18 13.26
N ILE A 70 12.81 11.66 13.80
CA ILE A 70 12.79 10.44 14.60
C ILE A 70 12.31 9.20 13.85
N LEU A 71 11.75 9.35 12.65
CA LEU A 71 11.10 8.26 11.92
C LEU A 71 11.18 8.48 10.41
N ASN A 72 11.80 7.52 9.74
CA ASN A 72 11.67 7.32 8.30
C ASN A 72 10.82 6.08 8.04
N MET A 73 9.74 6.21 7.29
CA MET A 73 8.85 5.11 6.94
C MET A 73 8.50 5.18 5.46
N ASN A 74 8.52 4.03 4.80
CA ASN A 74 7.92 3.83 3.48
C ASN A 74 6.97 2.64 3.55
N PHE A 75 5.73 2.86 3.16
CA PHE A 75 4.69 1.85 3.03
C PHE A 75 4.23 1.80 1.58
N SER A 76 4.11 0.60 1.04
CA SER A 76 3.56 0.32 -0.28
C SER A 76 2.58 -0.84 -0.17
N GLN A 77 1.41 -0.68 -0.76
CA GLN A 77 0.41 -1.72 -0.88
C GLN A 77 -0.05 -1.78 -2.33
N THR A 78 -0.13 -2.99 -2.85
CA THR A 78 -0.80 -3.27 -4.13
C THR A 78 -1.85 -4.35 -3.93
N LEU A 79 -2.98 -4.21 -4.61
CA LEU A 79 -3.99 -5.25 -4.72
C LEU A 79 -4.47 -5.28 -6.16
N ASN A 80 -4.54 -6.46 -6.77
CA ASN A 80 -5.04 -6.66 -8.11
C ASN A 80 -6.03 -7.81 -8.10
N ALA A 81 -7.15 -7.66 -8.79
CA ALA A 81 -8.13 -8.71 -8.96
C ALA A 81 -8.59 -8.73 -10.42
N ASN A 82 -8.79 -9.93 -10.97
CA ASN A 82 -9.45 -10.08 -12.26
C ASN A 82 -10.29 -11.36 -12.29
N THR A 83 -11.40 -11.32 -13.02
CA THR A 83 -12.33 -12.46 -13.18
C THR A 83 -12.35 -12.98 -14.62
N LYS A 84 -11.21 -12.95 -15.32
CA LYS A 84 -11.08 -13.59 -16.64
C LYS A 84 -11.22 -15.11 -16.52
N SER A 85 -10.83 -15.86 -17.54
CA SER A 85 -10.92 -17.34 -17.56
C SER A 85 -10.23 -18.05 -16.38
N ARG A 86 -9.33 -17.36 -15.66
CA ARG A 86 -8.65 -17.81 -14.45
C ARG A 86 -8.76 -16.70 -13.42
N PRO A 87 -9.85 -16.64 -12.61
CA PRO A 87 -10.01 -15.60 -11.61
C PRO A 87 -8.83 -15.59 -10.63
N THR A 88 -8.24 -14.42 -10.44
CA THR A 88 -7.15 -14.25 -9.47
C THR A 88 -7.33 -12.99 -8.65
N VAL A 89 -6.84 -13.04 -7.42
CA VAL A 89 -6.63 -11.90 -6.54
C VAL A 89 -5.21 -11.98 -6.03
N SER A 90 -4.44 -10.90 -6.16
CA SER A 90 -3.12 -10.80 -5.55
C SER A 90 -3.03 -9.53 -4.70
N SER A 91 -2.33 -9.63 -3.57
CA SER A 91 -2.04 -8.52 -2.68
C SER A 91 -0.57 -8.55 -2.32
N SER A 92 0.06 -7.39 -2.25
CA SER A 92 1.43 -7.22 -1.76
C SER A 92 1.48 -6.03 -0.82
N ILE A 93 2.13 -6.17 0.33
CA ILE A 93 2.42 -5.09 1.26
C ILE A 93 3.93 -5.09 1.49
N GLU A 94 4.52 -3.91 1.44
CA GLU A 94 5.91 -3.65 1.77
C GLU A 94 5.94 -2.49 2.75
N LEU A 95 6.56 -2.70 3.90
CA LEU A 95 6.77 -1.68 4.92
C LEU A 95 8.25 -1.67 5.26
N LYS A 96 8.87 -0.49 5.18
CA LYS A 96 10.21 -0.25 5.71
C LYS A 96 10.14 0.90 6.69
N TYR A 97 10.73 0.73 7.86
CA TYR A 97 10.78 1.77 8.87
C TYR A 97 12.17 1.84 9.51
N ASP A 98 12.52 3.04 9.94
CA ASP A 98 13.72 3.37 10.69
C ASP A 98 13.37 4.45 11.71
N PHE A 99 13.20 4.03 12.94
CA PHE A 99 12.94 4.87 14.10
C PHE A 99 14.23 5.05 14.90
N ASN A 100 14.54 6.30 15.21
CA ASN A 100 15.69 6.66 16.02
C ASN A 100 15.35 7.89 16.87
N SER A 101 15.22 7.69 18.19
CA SER A 101 14.92 8.76 19.13
C SER A 101 16.00 8.84 20.20
N PRO A 102 16.97 9.76 20.06
CA PRO A 102 18.02 9.97 21.06
C PRO A 102 17.45 10.31 22.44
N SER A 103 16.35 11.05 22.50
CA SER A 103 15.68 11.39 23.77
C SER A 103 15.11 10.19 24.52
N LEU A 104 14.93 9.05 23.84
CA LEU A 104 14.39 7.81 24.41
C LEU A 104 15.46 6.71 24.51
N ASP A 105 16.72 7.00 24.16
CA ASP A 105 17.80 6.02 24.01
C ASP A 105 17.34 4.74 23.26
N SER A 106 16.54 4.95 22.22
CA SER A 106 15.81 3.88 21.55
C SER A 106 15.88 3.98 20.03
N THR A 107 16.13 2.83 19.40
CA THR A 107 16.17 2.67 17.94
C THR A 107 15.37 1.43 17.54
N ALA A 108 14.71 1.48 16.38
CA ALA A 108 14.02 0.35 15.80
C ALA A 108 13.96 0.50 14.28
N ALA A 109 14.63 -0.39 13.55
CA ALA A 109 14.57 -0.44 12.10
C ALA A 109 14.16 -1.84 11.67
N GLY A 110 13.39 -1.92 10.60
CA GLY A 110 12.90 -3.18 10.09
C GLY A 110 12.19 -3.04 8.77
N GLU A 111 11.92 -4.19 8.19
CA GLU A 111 11.12 -4.32 6.98
C GLU A 111 10.12 -5.46 7.13
N VAL A 112 8.98 -5.33 6.47
CA VAL A 112 7.93 -6.34 6.40
C VAL A 112 7.48 -6.42 4.95
N ASP A 113 7.54 -7.63 4.40
CA ASP A 113 7.00 -7.99 3.11
C ASP A 113 5.90 -9.03 3.31
N TYR A 114 4.73 -8.76 2.75
CA TYR A 114 3.62 -9.70 2.74
C TYR A 114 3.10 -9.86 1.32
N LYS A 115 2.85 -11.10 0.92
CA LYS A 115 2.21 -11.42 -0.35
C LYS A 115 1.09 -12.42 -0.13
N LEU A 116 -0.01 -12.22 -0.85
CA LEU A 116 -1.14 -13.13 -0.92
C LEU A 116 -1.52 -13.30 -2.38
N SER A 117 -1.75 -14.55 -2.78
CA SER A 117 -2.26 -14.92 -4.09
C SER A 117 -3.42 -15.89 -3.90
N LEU A 118 -4.54 -15.57 -4.52
CA LEU A 118 -5.73 -16.40 -4.61
C LEU A 118 -5.96 -16.68 -6.08
N GLU A 119 -6.21 -17.93 -6.43
CA GLU A 119 -6.53 -18.33 -7.78
C GLU A 119 -7.64 -19.37 -7.78
N SER A 120 -8.56 -19.22 -8.72
CA SER A 120 -9.64 -20.16 -8.96
C SER A 120 -9.63 -20.64 -10.40
N LEU A 121 -9.76 -21.96 -10.58
CA LEU A 121 -10.06 -22.66 -11.82
C LEU A 121 -11.33 -23.49 -11.60
N THR A 122 -11.96 -23.95 -12.68
CA THR A 122 -13.22 -24.73 -12.60
C THR A 122 -13.11 -26.02 -11.77
N SER A 123 -11.88 -26.52 -11.56
CA SER A 123 -11.58 -27.78 -10.86
C SER A 123 -10.71 -27.61 -9.62
N TYR A 124 -10.16 -26.42 -9.35
CA TYR A 124 -9.20 -26.21 -8.28
C TYR A 124 -9.22 -24.76 -7.77
N PHE A 125 -8.91 -24.59 -6.49
CA PHE A 125 -8.82 -23.31 -5.84
C PHE A 125 -7.56 -23.30 -4.97
N SER A 126 -6.65 -22.34 -5.21
CA SER A 126 -5.44 -22.14 -4.42
C SER A 126 -5.46 -20.83 -3.65
N ILE A 127 -4.88 -20.91 -2.46
CA ILE A 127 -4.51 -19.77 -1.63
C ILE A 127 -3.03 -19.96 -1.31
N GLU A 128 -2.23 -18.94 -1.55
CA GLU A 128 -0.82 -18.90 -1.19
C GLU A 128 -0.54 -17.58 -0.49
N SER A 129 0.18 -17.63 0.62
CA SER A 129 0.59 -16.44 1.35
C SER A 129 2.03 -16.58 1.81
N SER A 130 2.74 -15.45 1.83
CA SER A 130 4.09 -15.38 2.41
C SER A 130 4.23 -14.10 3.22
N THR A 131 4.88 -14.22 4.37
CA THR A 131 5.22 -13.09 5.23
C THR A 131 6.69 -13.18 5.57
N LYS A 132 7.44 -12.12 5.30
CA LYS A 132 8.81 -11.94 5.73
C LYS A 132 8.88 -10.66 6.52
N GLY A 133 9.59 -10.69 7.63
CA GLY A 133 9.78 -9.51 8.45
C GLY A 133 11.08 -9.59 9.20
N ASN A 134 11.75 -8.46 9.37
CA ASN A 134 12.87 -8.36 10.29
C ASN A 134 12.81 -7.07 11.10
N ILE A 135 13.48 -7.11 12.23
CA ILE A 135 13.63 -5.99 13.13
C ILE A 135 15.01 -6.04 13.76
N LYS A 136 15.59 -4.87 13.96
CA LYS A 136 16.77 -4.64 14.80
C LYS A 136 16.62 -3.32 15.52
N GLY A 137 17.18 -3.22 16.70
CA GLY A 137 17.07 -1.99 17.47
C GLY A 137 17.77 -2.06 18.81
N SER A 138 17.50 -1.05 19.62
CA SER A 138 17.97 -0.97 20.99
C SER A 138 16.98 -0.21 21.86
N VAL A 139 16.92 -0.54 23.14
CA VAL A 139 16.23 0.25 24.18
C VAL A 139 17.18 0.38 25.36
N LEU A 140 17.48 1.60 25.82
CA LEU A 140 18.42 1.86 26.93
C LEU A 140 19.78 1.14 26.71
N SER A 141 20.32 1.22 25.49
CA SER A 141 21.52 0.51 25.03
C SER A 141 21.43 -1.03 24.95
N GLN A 142 20.31 -1.64 25.32
CA GLN A 142 20.10 -3.07 25.18
C GLN A 142 19.62 -3.40 23.76
N LYS A 143 20.47 -4.10 23.00
CA LYS A 143 20.19 -4.46 21.60
C LYS A 143 19.25 -5.63 21.49
N TYR A 144 18.41 -5.62 20.45
CA TYR A 144 17.56 -6.73 20.07
C TYR A 144 17.50 -6.87 18.55
N SER A 145 17.18 -8.07 18.09
CA SER A 145 16.92 -8.35 16.68
C SER A 145 16.04 -9.57 16.54
N GLY A 146 15.28 -9.64 15.45
CA GLY A 146 14.45 -10.78 15.12
C GLY A 146 14.17 -10.86 13.63
N MET A 147 13.88 -12.06 13.16
CA MET A 147 13.46 -12.33 11.79
C MET A 147 12.31 -13.33 11.82
N LEU A 148 11.31 -13.09 11.00
CA LEU A 148 10.16 -13.95 10.76
C LEU A 148 10.09 -14.24 9.27
N ALA A 149 9.93 -15.50 8.92
CA ALA A 149 9.63 -15.94 7.57
C ALA A 149 8.58 -17.06 7.68
N ASN A 150 7.44 -16.85 7.05
CA ASN A 150 6.34 -17.81 7.01
C ASN A 150 5.77 -17.90 5.60
N GLU A 151 5.45 -19.13 5.20
CA GLU A 151 4.77 -19.45 3.95
C GLU A 151 3.60 -20.38 4.30
N ALA A 152 2.43 -20.16 3.70
CA ALA A 152 1.22 -20.92 3.96
C ALA A 152 0.33 -21.01 2.73
#